data_AF-A0A8K1C5S9-F1
#
_entry.id   AF-A0A8K1C5S9-F1
#
_cell.length_a   1.000
_cell.length_b   1.000
_cell.length_c   1.000
_cell.angle_alpha   90.00
_cell.angle_beta   90.00
_cell.angle_gamma   90.00
#
_symmetry.space_group_name_H-M   'P 1'
#
loop_
_entity.id
_entity.type
_entity.pdbx_description
1 polymer ?
#
loop_
_entity_poly.entity_id
_entity_poly.type
_entity_poly.pdbx_seq_one_letter_code
_entity_poly.pdbx_strand_id
1 'polypeptide(L)'
;MANATLVHAALALVSAVALQQYTARRVATKKRLADEAKRQQQSKRPSIPSANIADQTDGPQFIVEIEYCTGCRWMLRAAWLAQELLTTFQQDATSRLRSVTLTPNSRQGGVFQIYLHAMDGSVERELLWSRKVVGRFPESKELKQIVRDHVSPDMGLGHSDKK
;
A
#
# COMPACT_ATOMS: atom_id res chain seq x y z
N MET A 1 65.57 46.31 5.16
CA MET A 1 64.27 45.82 5.70
C MET A 1 63.22 45.52 4.62
N ALA A 2 63.40 45.88 3.34
CA ALA A 2 62.41 45.65 2.27
C ALA A 2 62.28 44.18 1.77
N ASN A 3 63.30 43.34 1.94
CA ASN A 3 63.28 41.97 1.41
C ASN A 3 62.44 41.00 2.26
N ALA A 4 62.37 41.22 3.57
CA ALA A 4 61.59 40.36 4.46
C ALA A 4 60.08 40.54 4.22
N THR A 5 59.61 41.78 4.05
CA THR A 5 58.19 42.07 3.78
C THR A 5 57.73 41.54 2.42
N LEU A 6 58.58 41.61 1.38
CA LEU A 6 58.29 41.01 0.07
C LEU A 6 58.15 39.48 0.12
N VAL A 7 59.00 38.80 0.88
CA VAL A 7 58.92 37.33 1.05
C VAL A 7 57.66 36.94 1.82
N HIS A 8 57.31 37.66 2.89
CA HIS A 8 56.09 37.38 3.65
C HIS A 8 54.81 37.65 2.82
N ALA A 9 54.80 38.74 2.03
CA ALA A 9 53.69 39.03 1.12
C ALA A 9 53.54 37.95 0.02
N ALA A 10 54.65 37.47 -0.55
CA ALA A 10 54.63 36.39 -1.53
C ALA A 10 54.13 35.06 -0.93
N LEU A 11 54.58 34.70 0.29
CA LEU A 11 54.13 33.48 0.97
C LEU A 11 52.62 33.52 1.31
N ALA A 12 52.12 34.69 1.71
CA ALA A 12 50.71 34.91 1.99
C ALA A 12 49.84 34.76 0.72
N LEU A 13 50.29 35.32 -0.42
CA LEU A 13 49.60 35.18 -1.70
C LEU A 13 49.56 33.72 -2.19
N VAL A 14 50.68 32.99 -2.10
CA VAL A 14 50.74 31.56 -2.46
C VAL A 14 49.78 30.74 -1.59
N SER A 15 49.76 31.01 -0.28
CA SER A 15 48.86 30.33 0.67
C SER A 15 47.39 30.62 0.39
N ALA A 16 47.05 31.88 0.08
CA ALA A 16 45.69 32.28 -0.26
C ALA A 16 45.22 31.63 -1.58
N VAL A 17 46.06 31.60 -2.61
CA VAL A 17 45.76 30.94 -3.88
C VAL A 17 45.62 29.42 -3.69
N ALA A 18 46.47 28.79 -2.89
CA ALA A 18 46.37 27.36 -2.59
C ALA A 18 45.06 27.03 -1.84
N LEU A 19 44.67 27.85 -0.86
CA LEU A 19 43.40 27.70 -0.14
C LEU A 19 42.18 27.93 -1.05
N GLN A 20 42.25 28.92 -1.94
CA GLN A 20 41.19 29.20 -2.92
C GLN A 20 41.07 28.07 -3.95
N GLN A 21 42.18 27.51 -4.44
CA GLN A 21 42.16 26.36 -5.33
C GLN A 21 41.65 25.09 -4.64
N TYR A 22 42.03 24.86 -3.37
CA TYR A 22 41.55 23.72 -2.58
C TYR A 22 40.04 23.76 -2.36
N THR A 23 39.51 24.92 -1.95
CA THR A 23 38.06 25.11 -1.74
C THR A 23 37.28 24.97 -3.04
N ALA A 24 37.74 25.57 -4.13
CA ALA A 24 37.12 25.45 -5.46
C ALA A 24 37.08 23.98 -5.94
N ARG A 25 38.19 23.24 -5.81
CA ARG A 25 38.26 21.81 -6.14
C ARG A 25 37.31 20.99 -5.26
N ARG A 26 37.24 21.27 -3.95
CA ARG A 26 36.36 20.54 -3.03
C ARG A 26 34.87 20.73 -3.37
N VAL A 27 34.46 21.95 -3.72
CA VAL A 27 33.09 22.26 -4.14
C VAL A 27 32.75 21.56 -5.46
N ALA A 28 33.66 21.60 -6.44
CA ALA A 28 33.48 20.93 -7.72
C ALA A 28 33.35 19.41 -7.57
N THR A 29 34.17 18.78 -6.72
CA THR A 29 34.10 17.33 -6.45
C THR A 29 32.80 16.95 -5.75
N LYS A 30 32.36 17.70 -4.72
CA LYS A 30 31.07 17.46 -4.08
C LYS A 30 29.90 17.55 -5.06
N LYS A 31 29.93 18.53 -5.97
CA LYS A 31 28.90 18.69 -7.01
C LYS A 31 28.88 17.50 -7.97
N ARG A 32 30.06 17.06 -8.46
CA ARG A 32 30.16 15.88 -9.34
C ARG A 32 29.64 14.61 -8.68
N LEU A 33 30.01 14.34 -7.42
CA LEU A 33 29.54 13.18 -6.68
C LEU A 33 28.02 13.21 -6.46
N ALA A 34 27.46 14.40 -6.19
CA ALA A 34 26.01 14.57 -6.06
C ALA A 34 25.27 14.36 -7.40
N ASP A 35 25.83 14.87 -8.50
CA ASP A 35 25.26 14.70 -9.84
C ASP A 35 25.35 13.24 -10.32
N GLU A 36 26.44 12.55 -9.98
CA GLU A 36 26.63 11.12 -10.27
C GLU A 36 25.69 10.23 -9.44
N ALA A 37 25.53 10.52 -8.14
CA ALA A 37 24.57 9.84 -7.29
C ALA A 37 23.13 10.00 -7.80
N LYS A 38 22.74 11.21 -8.26
CA LYS A 38 21.44 11.45 -8.88
C LYS A 38 21.25 10.66 -10.18
N ARG A 39 22.27 10.60 -11.05
CA ARG A 39 22.24 9.82 -12.29
C ARG A 39 22.11 8.32 -12.01
N GLN A 40 22.83 7.80 -11.02
CA GLN A 40 22.75 6.40 -10.60
C GLN A 40 21.38 6.06 -9.97
N GLN A 41 20.81 6.96 -9.17
CA GLN A 41 19.44 6.79 -8.64
C GLN A 41 18.38 6.81 -9.75
N GLN A 42 18.57 7.65 -10.77
CA GLN A 42 17.63 7.76 -11.88
C GLN A 42 17.73 6.58 -12.86
N SER A 43 18.92 6.04 -13.10
CA SER A 43 19.10 4.86 -13.96
C SER A 43 18.67 3.54 -13.30
N LYS A 44 18.69 3.47 -11.95
CA LYS A 44 18.33 2.27 -11.19
C LYS A 44 16.86 2.22 -10.77
N ARG A 45 16.04 3.24 -11.09
CA ARG A 45 14.61 3.16 -10.87
C ARG A 45 14.04 2.13 -11.86
N PRO A 46 13.56 0.97 -11.41
CA PRO A 46 12.93 0.03 -12.32
C PRO A 46 11.76 0.76 -12.99
N SER A 47 11.80 0.85 -14.32
CA SER A 47 10.65 1.28 -15.10
C SER A 47 9.59 0.20 -14.95
N ILE A 48 8.66 0.39 -14.01
CA ILE A 48 7.40 -0.33 -14.03
C ILE A 48 6.80 -0.02 -15.42
N PRO A 49 6.51 -1.03 -16.26
CA PRO A 49 5.89 -0.79 -17.56
C PRO A 49 4.60 -0.03 -17.33
N SER A 50 4.63 1.26 -17.65
CA SER A 50 3.45 2.11 -17.58
C SER A 50 2.61 1.83 -18.80
N ALA A 51 1.34 1.51 -18.56
CA ALA A 51 0.25 1.45 -19.53
C ALA A 51 0.26 0.27 -20.53
N ASN A 52 -0.31 -0.86 -20.10
CA ASN A 52 -1.38 -1.62 -20.79
C ASN A 52 -1.75 -2.89 -20.01
N ILE A 53 -1.91 -2.81 -18.68
CA ILE A 53 -2.78 -3.74 -17.98
C ILE A 53 -4.11 -2.99 -17.87
N ALA A 54 -4.87 -2.99 -18.96
CA ALA A 54 -6.30 -2.89 -18.79
C ALA A 54 -6.66 -4.10 -17.94
N ASP A 55 -7.01 -3.86 -16.68
CA ASP A 55 -7.76 -4.79 -15.84
C ASP A 55 -9.05 -5.12 -16.61
N GLN A 56 -8.98 -6.08 -17.54
CA GLN A 56 -10.12 -6.61 -18.27
C GLN A 56 -10.89 -7.54 -17.33
N THR A 57 -11.36 -7.00 -16.21
CA THR A 57 -12.46 -7.60 -15.49
C THR A 57 -13.74 -7.03 -16.09
N ASP A 58 -14.36 -7.80 -16.98
CA ASP A 58 -15.72 -7.49 -17.43
C ASP A 58 -16.66 -7.62 -16.21
N GLY A 59 -17.23 -6.49 -15.76
CA GLY A 59 -18.23 -6.45 -14.68
C GLY A 59 -17.85 -5.58 -13.47
N PRO A 60 -18.76 -5.47 -12.48
CA PRO A 60 -18.57 -4.58 -11.35
C PRO A 60 -17.46 -5.07 -10.43
N GLN A 61 -16.65 -4.14 -9.91
CA GLN A 61 -15.63 -4.42 -8.90
C GLN A 61 -16.20 -4.19 -7.51
N PHE A 62 -15.83 -5.04 -6.55
CA PHE A 62 -16.49 -5.07 -5.25
C PHE A 62 -15.58 -4.73 -4.06
N ILE A 63 -16.21 -4.19 -3.03
CA ILE A 63 -15.65 -3.93 -1.72
C ILE A 63 -16.47 -4.70 -0.68
N VAL A 64 -15.80 -5.47 0.18
CA VAL A 64 -16.42 -6.06 1.37
C VAL A 64 -16.24 -5.12 2.54
N GLU A 65 -17.31 -4.79 3.26
CA GLU A 65 -17.25 -3.97 4.47
C GLU A 65 -17.55 -4.84 5.69
N ILE A 66 -16.66 -4.84 6.68
CA ILE A 66 -16.87 -5.50 7.97
C ILE A 66 -17.11 -4.43 9.03
N GLU A 67 -18.36 -4.25 9.40
CA GLU A 67 -18.78 -3.33 10.45
C GLU A 67 -18.75 -4.03 11.81
N TYR A 68 -18.01 -3.49 12.78
CA TYR A 68 -17.78 -4.16 14.07
C TYR A 68 -17.93 -3.24 15.29
N CYS A 69 -18.44 -3.81 16.38
CA CYS A 69 -18.54 -3.15 17.68
C CYS A 69 -17.14 -2.87 18.27
N THR A 70 -16.79 -1.59 18.44
CA THR A 70 -15.51 -1.19 19.05
C THR A 70 -15.45 -1.50 20.55
N GLY A 71 -16.57 -1.35 21.27
CA GLY A 71 -16.66 -1.66 22.70
C GLY A 71 -16.61 -3.16 23.04
N CYS A 72 -16.76 -4.04 22.05
CA CYS A 72 -16.82 -5.49 22.23
C CYS A 72 -15.46 -6.17 22.03
N ARG A 73 -14.42 -5.40 21.67
CA ARG A 73 -13.08 -5.91 21.30
C ARG A 73 -13.10 -6.87 20.11
N TRP A 74 -14.00 -6.65 19.14
CA TRP A 74 -14.14 -7.54 17.97
C TRP A 74 -13.29 -7.13 16.76
N MET A 75 -12.50 -6.06 16.88
CA MET A 75 -11.57 -5.61 15.82
C MET A 75 -10.65 -6.74 15.34
N LEU A 76 -10.08 -7.54 16.25
CA LEU A 76 -9.15 -8.62 15.88
C LEU A 76 -9.84 -9.70 15.03
N ARG A 77 -11.09 -10.03 15.34
CA ARG A 77 -11.87 -10.98 14.52
C ARG A 77 -12.20 -10.38 13.15
N ALA A 78 -12.58 -9.12 13.10
CA ALA A 78 -12.86 -8.43 11.84
C ALA A 78 -11.61 -8.37 10.95
N ALA A 79 -10.46 -8.01 11.52
CA ALA A 79 -9.19 -7.98 10.82
C ALA A 79 -8.74 -9.36 10.33
N TRP A 80 -8.92 -10.41 11.14
CA TRP A 80 -8.62 -11.78 10.71
C TRP A 80 -9.50 -12.21 9.52
N LEU A 81 -10.81 -11.98 9.57
CA LEU A 81 -11.70 -12.29 8.43
C LEU A 81 -11.35 -11.48 7.18
N ALA A 82 -10.94 -10.22 7.34
CA ALA A 82 -10.45 -9.43 6.20
C ALA A 82 -9.20 -10.05 5.57
N GLN A 83 -8.24 -10.51 6.39
CA GLN A 83 -7.05 -11.20 5.89
C GLN A 83 -7.43 -12.52 5.20
N GLU A 84 -8.35 -13.30 5.75
CA GLU A 84 -8.84 -14.53 5.14
C GLU A 84 -9.42 -14.28 3.75
N LEU A 85 -10.21 -13.21 3.57
CA LEU A 85 -10.78 -12.83 2.28
C LEU A 85 -9.67 -12.39 1.31
N LEU A 86 -8.84 -11.43 1.70
CA LEU A 86 -7.79 -10.88 0.83
C LEU A 86 -6.81 -11.96 0.37
N THR A 87 -6.37 -12.84 1.26
CA THR A 87 -5.44 -13.92 0.93
C THR A 87 -6.04 -15.00 0.05
N THR A 88 -7.36 -15.19 0.10
CA THR A 88 -8.09 -16.14 -0.75
C THR A 88 -8.25 -15.58 -2.16
N PHE A 89 -8.75 -14.36 -2.28
CA PHE A 89 -9.16 -13.77 -3.55
C PHE A 89 -8.03 -13.07 -4.31
N GLN A 90 -6.86 -12.84 -3.70
CA GLN A 90 -5.68 -12.31 -4.41
C GLN A 90 -5.06 -13.32 -5.39
N GLN A 91 -5.39 -14.61 -5.27
CA GLN A 91 -4.74 -15.67 -6.05
C GLN A 91 -5.34 -15.83 -7.44
N ASP A 92 -6.54 -15.30 -7.66
CA ASP A 92 -7.30 -15.43 -8.89
C ASP A 92 -7.41 -14.07 -9.59
N ALA A 93 -6.83 -13.98 -10.79
CA ALA A 93 -6.85 -12.76 -11.59
C ALA A 93 -8.27 -12.37 -12.07
N THR A 94 -9.22 -13.32 -12.08
CA THR A 94 -10.61 -13.06 -12.45
C THR A 94 -11.45 -12.55 -11.29
N SER A 95 -10.93 -12.63 -10.05
CA SER A 95 -11.59 -12.12 -8.86
C SER A 95 -11.86 -10.61 -9.00
N ARG A 96 -13.11 -10.22 -8.75
CA ARG A 96 -13.54 -8.81 -8.77
C ARG A 96 -13.51 -8.16 -7.38
N LEU A 97 -13.00 -8.84 -6.35
CA LEU A 97 -12.78 -8.22 -5.04
C LEU A 97 -11.58 -7.28 -5.11
N ARG A 98 -11.74 -6.03 -4.67
CA ARG A 98 -10.68 -5.01 -4.68
C ARG A 98 -10.21 -4.59 -3.31
N SER A 99 -11.10 -4.58 -2.33
CA SER A 99 -10.73 -4.21 -0.96
C SER A 99 -11.67 -4.80 0.07
N VAL A 100 -11.17 -4.83 1.30
CA VAL A 100 -11.97 -5.10 2.50
C VAL A 100 -11.82 -3.91 3.44
N THR A 101 -12.94 -3.27 3.78
CA THR A 101 -12.99 -2.13 4.69
C THR A 101 -13.39 -2.60 6.09
N LEU A 102 -12.70 -2.11 7.11
CA LEU A 102 -13.09 -2.33 8.51
C LEU A 102 -13.77 -1.06 9.05
N THR A 103 -15.08 -1.13 9.28
CA THR A 103 -15.87 0.01 9.78
C THR A 103 -16.08 -0.10 11.28
N PRO A 104 -15.44 0.75 12.11
CA PRO A 104 -15.70 0.77 13.54
C PRO A 104 -17.09 1.34 13.85
N ASN A 105 -17.91 0.61 14.60
CA ASN A 105 -19.17 1.10 15.15
C ASN A 105 -19.05 1.25 16.67
N SER A 106 -19.02 2.51 17.14
CA SER A 106 -19.04 2.88 18.56
C SER A 106 -20.44 3.18 19.09
N ARG A 107 -21.44 3.32 18.21
CA ARG A 107 -22.81 3.73 18.55
C ARG A 107 -23.70 2.56 18.97
N GLN A 108 -23.44 1.36 18.45
CA GLN A 108 -24.24 0.17 18.68
C GLN A 108 -23.41 -0.99 19.22
N GLY A 109 -23.73 -1.42 20.44
CA GLY A 109 -23.16 -2.61 21.05
C GLY A 109 -23.54 -3.89 20.31
N GLY A 110 -22.60 -4.81 20.19
CA GLY A 110 -22.85 -6.14 19.62
C GLY A 110 -23.04 -6.19 18.10
N VAL A 111 -22.76 -5.09 17.37
CA VAL A 111 -22.76 -5.09 15.91
C VAL A 111 -21.58 -5.90 15.36
N PHE A 112 -21.89 -6.80 14.44
CA PHE A 112 -20.92 -7.47 13.58
C PHE A 112 -21.65 -7.85 12.30
N GLN A 113 -21.46 -7.03 11.27
CA GLN A 113 -22.15 -7.13 10.00
C GLN A 113 -21.13 -7.13 8.86
N ILE A 114 -21.46 -7.86 7.81
CA ILE A 114 -20.65 -7.92 6.60
C ILE A 114 -21.52 -7.48 5.45
N TYR A 115 -21.03 -6.49 4.71
CA TYR A 115 -21.69 -5.95 3.55
C TYR A 115 -20.83 -6.10 2.29
N LEU A 116 -21.48 -6.05 1.14
CA LEU A 116 -20.87 -5.97 -0.17
C LEU A 116 -21.41 -4.73 -0.91
N HIS A 117 -20.54 -4.01 -1.60
CA HIS A 117 -20.95 -2.93 -2.49
C HIS A 117 -20.04 -2.86 -3.71
N ALA A 118 -20.59 -2.38 -4.83
CA ALA A 118 -19.87 -2.22 -6.07
C ALA A 118 -19.24 -0.82 -6.16
N MET A 119 -18.03 -0.75 -6.68
CA MET A 119 -17.27 0.51 -6.83
C MET A 119 -17.90 1.47 -7.85
N ASP A 120 -18.64 0.93 -8.82
CA ASP A 120 -19.38 1.69 -9.84
C ASP A 120 -20.79 2.11 -9.39
N GLY A 121 -21.20 1.71 -8.18
CA GLY A 121 -22.53 1.98 -7.63
C GLY A 121 -23.63 1.06 -8.15
N SER A 122 -23.32 0.03 -8.96
CA SER A 122 -24.31 -0.96 -9.42
C SER A 122 -24.93 -1.79 -8.29
N VAL A 123 -24.23 -1.91 -7.16
CA VAL A 123 -24.69 -2.49 -5.90
C VAL A 123 -24.41 -1.47 -4.80
N GLU A 124 -25.46 -0.85 -4.25
CA GLU A 124 -25.30 0.20 -3.22
C GLU A 124 -24.66 -0.33 -1.93
N ARG A 125 -25.33 -1.26 -1.23
CA ARG A 125 -24.86 -1.90 0.00
C ARG A 125 -25.72 -3.11 0.33
N GLU A 126 -25.25 -4.30 0.01
CA GLU A 126 -25.93 -5.57 0.27
C GLU A 126 -25.44 -6.19 1.58
N LEU A 127 -26.34 -6.66 2.44
CA LEU A 127 -26.00 -7.33 3.70
C LEU A 127 -25.76 -8.82 3.45
N LEU A 128 -24.50 -9.26 3.55
CA LEU A 128 -24.10 -10.66 3.41
C LEU A 128 -24.20 -11.44 4.73
N TRP A 129 -23.89 -10.80 5.85
CA TRP A 129 -23.93 -11.45 7.16
C TRP A 129 -24.34 -10.50 8.28
N SER A 130 -25.15 -11.00 9.22
CA SER A 130 -25.47 -10.30 10.45
C SER A 130 -25.39 -11.24 11.64
N ARG A 131 -24.45 -10.98 12.55
CA ARG A 131 -24.34 -11.73 13.82
C ARG A 131 -25.65 -11.68 14.62
N LYS A 132 -26.38 -10.56 14.57
CA LYS A 132 -27.65 -10.41 15.30
C LYS A 132 -28.72 -11.37 14.76
N VAL A 133 -28.73 -11.62 13.45
CA VAL A 133 -29.69 -12.51 12.79
C VAL A 133 -29.29 -13.97 12.99
N VAL A 134 -28.02 -14.29 12.76
CA VAL A 134 -27.54 -15.69 12.79
C VAL A 134 -27.17 -16.16 14.21
N GLY A 135 -27.02 -15.25 15.17
CA GLY A 135 -26.65 -15.56 16.55
C GLY A 135 -25.18 -15.92 16.77
N ARG A 136 -24.38 -16.02 15.70
CA ARG A 136 -22.94 -16.34 15.73
C ARG A 136 -22.13 -15.49 14.74
N PHE A 137 -20.82 -15.55 14.88
CA PHE A 137 -19.90 -15.04 13.86
C PHE A 137 -19.90 -15.98 12.64
N PRO A 138 -19.61 -15.47 11.44
CA PRO A 138 -19.41 -16.33 10.29
C PRO A 138 -18.13 -17.13 10.48
N GLU A 139 -18.13 -18.37 10.00
CA GLU A 139 -16.88 -19.11 9.85
C GLU A 139 -16.14 -18.64 8.59
N SER A 140 -14.80 -18.74 8.59
CA SER A 140 -13.99 -18.28 7.44
C SER A 140 -14.41 -18.97 6.14
N LYS A 141 -14.67 -20.28 6.19
CA LYS A 141 -15.14 -21.08 5.05
C LYS A 141 -16.46 -20.55 4.48
N GLU A 142 -17.47 -20.41 5.32
CA GLU A 142 -18.81 -19.92 4.94
C GLU A 142 -18.73 -18.49 4.38
N LEU A 143 -17.93 -17.63 5.00
CA LEU A 143 -17.76 -16.27 4.51
C LEU A 143 -17.09 -16.23 3.13
N LYS A 144 -16.06 -17.04 2.91
CA LYS A 144 -15.40 -17.14 1.59
C LYS A 144 -16.38 -17.62 0.53
N GLN A 145 -17.21 -18.61 0.83
CA GLN A 145 -18.24 -19.11 -0.09
C GLN A 145 -19.23 -18.02 -0.46
N ILE A 146 -19.83 -17.35 0.54
CA ILE A 146 -20.78 -16.26 0.29
C ILE A 146 -20.13 -15.18 -0.57
N VAL A 147 -18.93 -14.70 -0.23
CA VAL A 147 -18.27 -13.65 -1.01
C VAL A 147 -17.94 -14.12 -2.43
N ARG A 148 -17.47 -15.37 -2.61
CA ARG A 148 -17.14 -15.96 -3.92
C ARG A 148 -18.33 -15.91 -4.86
N ASP A 149 -19.52 -16.26 -4.37
CA ASP A 149 -20.74 -16.32 -5.16
C ASP A 149 -21.11 -14.95 -5.79
N HIS A 150 -20.60 -13.84 -5.23
CA HIS A 150 -20.74 -12.51 -5.82
C HIS A 150 -19.52 -12.08 -6.64
N VAL A 151 -18.31 -12.26 -6.13
CA VAL A 151 -17.10 -11.61 -6.68
C VAL A 151 -16.33 -12.47 -7.70
N SER A 152 -16.46 -13.80 -7.63
CA SER A 152 -15.84 -14.74 -8.57
C SER A 152 -16.62 -16.07 -8.59
N PRO A 153 -17.84 -16.11 -9.18
CA PRO A 153 -18.75 -17.26 -9.06
C PRO A 153 -18.15 -18.58 -9.58
N ASP A 154 -17.31 -18.50 -10.60
CA ASP A 154 -16.69 -19.66 -11.24
C ASP A 154 -15.39 -20.13 -10.53
N MET A 155 -14.94 -19.40 -9.50
CA MET A 155 -13.72 -19.74 -8.75
C MET A 155 -13.98 -20.92 -7.80
N GLY A 156 -13.18 -21.98 -7.94
CA GLY A 156 -13.12 -23.05 -6.95
C GLY A 156 -12.32 -22.65 -5.70
N LEU A 157 -12.87 -22.90 -4.51
CA LEU A 157 -12.25 -22.61 -3.21
C LEU A 157 -11.56 -23.84 -2.57
N GLY A 158 -11.40 -24.92 -3.33
CA GLY A 158 -10.70 -26.14 -2.91
C GLY A 158 -11.35 -26.77 -1.68
N HIS A 159 -10.62 -26.80 -0.55
CA HIS A 159 -11.12 -27.36 0.71
C HIS A 159 -12.33 -26.59 1.26
N SER A 160 -12.49 -25.32 0.91
CA SER A 160 -13.62 -24.53 1.39
C SER A 160 -14.93 -24.88 0.68
N ASP A 161 -14.91 -25.49 -0.51
CA ASP A 161 -16.13 -25.93 -1.22
C ASP A 161 -16.66 -27.29 -0.73
N LYS A 162 -15.82 -28.09 -0.08
CA LYS A 162 -16.19 -29.43 0.42
C LYS A 162 -16.81 -29.31 1.81
N LYS A 163 -17.79 -30.15 2.15
CA LYS A 163 -18.44 -30.14 3.48
C LYS A 163 -17.46 -30.45 4.60
#